data_AF-A0A9D6J737-F1
#
_entry.id   AF-A0A9D6J737-F1
#
_cell.length_a   1.000
_cell.length_b   1.000
_cell.length_c   1.000
_cell.angle_alpha   90.00
_cell.angle_beta   90.00
_cell.angle_gamma   90.00
#
_symmetry.space_group_name_H-M   'P 1'
#
loop_
_entity.id
_entity.type
_entity.pdbx_description
1 polymer ?
#
loop_
_entity_poly.entity_id
_entity_poly.type
_entity_poly.pdbx_seq_one_letter_code
_entity_poly.pdbx_strand_id
1 'polypeptide(L)'
;QNYDLLKAAGTSGKPVLLKRGPAARLEEFLMAAEYILVAGNPDVILCERGIRTFETAMRNTLDLAGVAWLQARTHLPVIVDPSHGIGVRSLVPAGALASLAVGADGLIVEVHPIPEKAASDGAQSLSNEEFSELMDRLRELAPHFGRTVNK
;
A
#
# COMPACT_ATOMS: atom_id res chain seq x y z
N GLN A 1 -3.08 2.45 -17.08
CA GLN A 1 -4.44 2.21 -16.59
C GLN A 1 -5.11 1.21 -17.54
N ASN A 2 -5.51 0.02 -17.09
CA ASN A 2 -6.21 -0.99 -17.92
C ASN A 2 -7.71 -0.95 -17.61
N TYR A 3 -8.47 -0.14 -18.36
CA TYR A 3 -9.87 0.15 -18.05
C TYR A 3 -10.81 -1.05 -18.19
N ASP A 4 -10.55 -1.94 -19.14
CA ASP A 4 -11.36 -3.15 -19.33
C ASP A 4 -11.22 -4.08 -18.11
N LEU A 5 -9.99 -4.20 -17.58
CA LEU A 5 -9.76 -4.95 -16.35
C LEU A 5 -10.41 -4.28 -15.13
N LEU A 6 -10.39 -2.95 -15.03
CA LEU A 6 -11.03 -2.22 -13.93
C LEU A 6 -12.55 -2.44 -13.93
N LYS A 7 -13.19 -2.39 -15.09
CA LYS A 7 -14.63 -2.68 -15.23
C LYS A 7 -14.95 -4.13 -14.86
N ALA A 8 -14.17 -5.08 -15.36
CA ALA A 8 -14.34 -6.49 -15.04
C ALA A 8 -14.15 -6.77 -13.53
N ALA A 9 -13.18 -6.12 -12.90
CA ALA A 9 -12.98 -6.18 -11.46
C ALA A 9 -14.17 -5.58 -10.69
N GLY A 10 -14.73 -4.48 -11.18
CA GLY A 10 -15.95 -3.86 -10.65
C GLY A 10 -17.18 -4.77 -10.75
N THR A 11 -17.26 -5.67 -11.72
CA THR A 11 -18.38 -6.63 -11.80
C THR A 11 -18.10 -7.95 -11.06
N SER A 12 -16.97 -8.09 -10.37
CA SER A 12 -16.55 -9.36 -9.77
C SER A 12 -17.30 -9.76 -8.50
N GLY A 13 -18.02 -8.82 -7.86
CA GLY A 13 -18.72 -9.04 -6.59
C GLY A 13 -17.78 -9.25 -5.39
N LYS A 14 -16.50 -8.87 -5.50
CA LYS A 14 -15.49 -8.97 -4.44
C LYS A 14 -14.84 -7.61 -4.19
N PRO A 15 -14.35 -7.33 -2.98
CA PRO A 15 -13.55 -6.14 -2.74
C PRO A 15 -12.35 -6.05 -3.69
N VAL A 16 -12.08 -4.84 -4.20
CA VAL A 16 -10.98 -4.59 -5.15
C VAL A 16 -9.92 -3.73 -4.49
N LEU A 17 -8.70 -4.27 -4.38
CA LEU A 17 -7.52 -3.51 -3.99
C LEU A 17 -6.88 -2.89 -5.23
N LEU A 18 -7.00 -1.57 -5.37
CA LEU A 18 -6.46 -0.82 -6.49
C LEU A 18 -5.11 -0.21 -6.11
N LYS A 19 -4.03 -0.73 -6.69
CA LYS A 19 -2.68 -0.17 -6.53
C LYS A 19 -2.46 1.03 -7.44
N ARG A 20 -1.92 2.12 -6.90
CA ARG A 20 -1.57 3.31 -7.68
C ARG A 20 -0.53 2.98 -8.75
N GLY A 21 -0.72 3.42 -9.99
CA GLY A 21 0.31 3.29 -11.01
C GLY A 21 1.54 4.17 -10.70
N PRO A 22 2.78 3.73 -10.94
CA PRO A 22 3.97 4.50 -10.55
C PRO A 22 4.12 5.84 -11.30
N ALA A 23 3.43 6.03 -12.42
CA ALA A 23 3.39 7.30 -13.15
C ALA A 23 2.08 8.08 -12.95
N ALA A 24 1.14 7.54 -12.17
CA ALA A 24 -0.18 8.13 -12.02
C ALA A 24 -0.16 9.26 -10.98
N ARG A 25 -0.79 10.39 -11.32
CA ARG A 25 -1.14 11.44 -10.36
C ARG A 25 -2.26 10.96 -9.43
N LEU A 26 -2.41 11.59 -8.27
CA LEU A 26 -3.44 11.23 -7.29
C LEU A 26 -4.87 11.34 -7.88
N GLU A 27 -5.13 12.39 -8.65
CA GLU A 27 -6.42 12.56 -9.34
C GLU A 27 -6.68 11.43 -10.35
N GLU A 28 -5.69 11.06 -11.15
CA GLU A 28 -5.80 9.96 -12.12
C GLU A 28 -6.02 8.61 -11.41
N PHE A 29 -5.46 8.46 -10.22
CA PHE A 29 -5.65 7.28 -9.38
C PHE A 29 -7.08 7.21 -8.82
N LEU A 30 -7.64 8.33 -8.35
CA LEU A 30 -9.04 8.41 -7.95
C LEU A 30 -9.99 8.18 -9.13
N MET A 31 -9.71 8.75 -10.30
CA MET A 31 -10.50 8.48 -11.51
C MET A 31 -10.48 7.00 -11.89
N ALA A 32 -9.35 6.31 -11.71
CA ALA A 32 -9.28 4.86 -11.92
C ALA A 32 -10.15 4.07 -10.93
N ALA A 33 -10.27 4.52 -9.67
CA ALA A 33 -11.18 3.93 -8.70
C ALA A 33 -12.65 4.13 -9.11
N GLU A 34 -12.99 5.31 -9.64
CA GLU A 34 -14.34 5.62 -10.11
C GLU A 34 -14.85 4.64 -11.19
N TYR A 35 -13.97 4.17 -12.07
CA TYR A 35 -14.33 3.12 -13.05
C TYR A 35 -14.81 1.82 -12.41
N ILE A 36 -14.28 1.46 -11.23
CA ILE A 36 -14.69 0.27 -10.48
C ILE A 36 -16.02 0.55 -9.76
N LEU A 37 -16.15 1.72 -9.14
CA LEU A 37 -17.36 2.14 -8.42
C LEU A 37 -18.57 2.18 -9.36
N VAL A 38 -18.43 2.85 -10.52
CA VAL A 38 -19.49 2.98 -11.53
C VAL A 38 -19.87 1.64 -12.17
N ALA A 39 -18.94 0.68 -12.20
CA ALA A 39 -19.25 -0.69 -12.64
C ALA A 39 -20.11 -1.48 -11.63
N GLY A 40 -20.38 -0.91 -10.44
CA GLY A 40 -21.32 -1.43 -9.46
C GLY A 40 -20.70 -2.00 -8.18
N ASN A 41 -19.41 -1.77 -7.95
CA ASN A 41 -18.71 -2.29 -6.76
C ASN A 41 -18.19 -1.17 -5.86
N PRO A 42 -18.84 -0.90 -4.72
CA PRO A 42 -18.43 0.13 -3.78
C PRO A 42 -17.23 -0.29 -2.91
N ASP A 43 -16.86 -1.57 -2.89
CA ASP A 43 -15.85 -2.12 -1.99
C ASP A 43 -14.44 -1.97 -2.56
N VAL A 44 -13.96 -0.74 -2.67
CA VAL A 44 -12.64 -0.41 -3.23
C VAL A 44 -11.67 0.02 -2.13
N ILE A 45 -10.48 -0.56 -2.11
CA ILE A 45 -9.37 -0.18 -1.23
C ILE A 45 -8.26 0.42 -2.09
N LEU A 46 -7.83 1.64 -1.78
CA LEU A 46 -6.72 2.30 -2.45
C LEU A 46 -5.39 1.88 -1.82
N CYS A 47 -4.39 1.58 -2.64
CA CYS A 47 -3.07 1.16 -2.17
C CYS A 47 -1.98 2.04 -2.78
N GLU A 48 -1.39 2.92 -1.96
CA GLU A 48 -0.19 3.69 -2.30
C GLU A 48 1.03 2.75 -2.28
N ARG A 49 1.84 2.78 -3.35
CA ARG A 49 2.93 1.80 -3.57
C ARG A 49 4.14 2.42 -4.28
N GLY A 50 4.32 3.72 -4.09
CA GLY A 50 5.38 4.54 -4.63
C GLY A 50 5.19 4.96 -6.08
N ILE A 51 5.72 6.15 -6.37
CA ILE A 51 5.78 6.77 -7.69
C ILE A 51 7.21 6.79 -8.23
N ARG A 52 7.33 6.79 -9.56
CA ARG A 52 8.60 6.98 -10.24
C ARG A 52 9.03 8.42 -10.12
N THR A 53 10.26 8.63 -9.68
CA THR A 53 10.91 9.94 -9.62
C THR A 53 12.29 9.85 -10.29
N PHE A 54 13.14 10.85 -10.07
CA PHE A 54 14.55 10.81 -10.49
C PHE A 54 15.44 10.03 -9.51
N GLU A 55 14.94 9.69 -8.31
CA GLU A 55 15.71 8.96 -7.30
C GLU A 55 15.99 7.53 -7.74
N THR A 56 17.20 7.03 -7.44
CA THR A 56 17.70 5.72 -7.89
C THR A 56 18.06 4.77 -6.76
N ALA A 57 18.17 5.24 -5.52
CA ALA A 57 18.51 4.40 -4.37
C ALA A 57 17.37 3.45 -3.96
N MET A 58 16.15 3.70 -4.41
CA MET A 58 14.96 2.89 -4.13
C MET A 58 14.23 2.54 -5.42
N ARG A 59 13.35 1.53 -5.38
CA ARG A 59 12.55 1.11 -6.55
C ARG A 59 11.55 2.18 -6.99
N ASN A 60 10.88 2.81 -6.03
CA ASN A 60 10.02 3.97 -6.22
C ASN A 60 10.21 4.93 -5.03
N THR A 61 9.70 6.15 -5.14
CA THR A 61 9.57 7.08 -4.00
C THR A 61 8.20 6.90 -3.39
N LEU A 62 8.14 6.49 -2.12
CA LEU A 62 6.88 6.30 -1.39
C LEU A 62 6.24 7.66 -1.08
N ASP A 63 5.05 7.93 -1.65
CA ASP A 63 4.35 9.21 -1.52
C ASP A 63 3.40 9.21 -0.31
N LEU A 64 3.97 9.37 0.90
CA LEU A 64 3.18 9.39 2.13
C LEU A 64 2.28 10.63 2.24
N ALA A 65 2.69 11.78 1.67
CA ALA A 65 1.84 12.95 1.62
C ALA A 65 0.57 12.69 0.79
N GLY A 66 0.69 11.88 -0.28
CA GLY A 66 -0.42 11.39 -1.07
C GLY A 66 -1.46 10.62 -0.26
N VAL A 67 -1.05 9.84 0.74
CA VAL A 67 -1.97 9.10 1.63
C VAL A 67 -2.89 10.07 2.38
N ALA A 68 -2.31 11.06 3.06
CA ALA A 68 -3.09 12.08 3.77
C ALA A 68 -3.98 12.90 2.82
N TRP A 69 -3.48 13.21 1.62
CA TRP A 69 -4.25 13.93 0.61
C TRP A 69 -5.48 13.14 0.14
N LEU A 70 -5.32 11.82 -0.07
CA LEU A 70 -6.41 10.92 -0.46
C LEU A 70 -7.46 10.81 0.63
N GLN A 71 -7.05 10.57 1.88
CA GLN A 71 -7.97 10.45 3.02
C GLN A 71 -8.82 11.72 3.24
N ALA A 72 -8.30 12.90 2.89
CA ALA A 72 -9.06 14.15 2.96
C ALA A 72 -10.12 14.31 1.83
N ARG A 73 -10.11 13.45 0.81
CA ARG A 73 -10.88 13.63 -0.44
C ARG A 73 -11.72 12.44 -0.85
N THR A 74 -11.47 11.27 -0.26
CA THR A 74 -12.27 10.08 -0.52
C THR A 74 -12.70 9.42 0.78
N HIS A 75 -13.80 8.70 0.71
CA HIS A 75 -14.30 7.83 1.77
C HIS A 75 -13.72 6.41 1.68
N LEU A 76 -13.00 6.09 0.60
CA LEU A 76 -12.40 4.78 0.40
C LEU A 76 -11.21 4.58 1.36
N PRO A 77 -11.01 3.37 1.92
CA PRO A 77 -9.83 3.06 2.72
C PRO A 77 -8.54 3.24 1.92
N VAL A 78 -7.51 3.83 2.54
CA VAL A 78 -6.20 4.06 1.93
C VAL A 78 -5.13 3.29 2.69
N ILE A 79 -4.56 2.26 2.07
CA ILE A 79 -3.48 1.44 2.62
C ILE A 79 -2.16 1.73 1.91
N VAL A 80 -1.05 1.25 2.48
CA VAL A 80 0.29 1.43 1.91
C VAL A 80 1.03 0.11 1.71
N ASP A 81 1.76 0.00 0.60
CA ASP A 81 2.71 -1.07 0.29
C ASP A 81 4.16 -0.57 0.46
N PRO A 82 4.75 -0.65 1.67
CA PRO A 82 6.14 -0.28 1.86
C PRO A 82 7.12 -1.23 1.17
N SER A 83 6.72 -2.47 0.88
CA SER A 83 7.59 -3.49 0.30
C SER A 83 7.92 -3.15 -1.16
N HIS A 84 6.90 -3.01 -2.01
CA HIS A 84 7.07 -2.62 -3.41
C HIS A 84 7.28 -1.12 -3.58
N GLY A 85 6.76 -0.32 -2.65
CA GLY A 85 6.94 1.13 -2.61
C GLY A 85 8.40 1.51 -2.52
N ILE A 86 9.18 0.81 -1.71
CA ILE A 86 10.59 1.12 -1.50
C ILE A 86 11.49 0.12 -2.24
N GLY A 87 11.15 -1.17 -2.22
CA GLY A 87 11.93 -2.23 -2.87
C GLY A 87 13.23 -2.61 -2.13
N VAL A 88 13.39 -2.21 -0.87
CA VAL A 88 14.57 -2.46 -0.05
C VAL A 88 14.12 -2.98 1.32
N ARG A 89 14.39 -4.26 1.61
CA ARG A 89 13.93 -4.95 2.83
C ARG A 89 14.18 -4.16 4.12
N SER A 90 15.41 -3.66 4.30
CA SER A 90 15.81 -2.94 5.53
C SER A 90 15.06 -1.63 5.76
N LEU A 91 14.42 -1.07 4.73
CA LEU A 91 13.62 0.15 4.81
C LEU A 91 12.12 -0.12 4.98
N VAL A 92 11.66 -1.37 4.78
CA VAL A 92 10.24 -1.73 4.91
C VAL A 92 9.67 -1.40 6.29
N PRO A 93 10.35 -1.71 7.43
CA PRO A 93 9.82 -1.35 8.74
C PRO A 93 9.67 0.16 8.94
N ALA A 94 10.63 0.96 8.45
CA ALA A 94 10.55 2.41 8.55
C ALA A 94 9.37 2.97 7.71
N GLY A 95 9.21 2.47 6.48
CA GLY A 95 8.08 2.83 5.62
C GLY A 95 6.72 2.46 6.22
N ALA A 96 6.62 1.28 6.84
CA ALA A 96 5.40 0.81 7.51
C ALA A 96 5.02 1.68 8.71
N LEU A 97 5.98 2.03 9.57
CA LEU A 97 5.72 2.89 10.73
C LEU A 97 5.38 4.32 10.32
N ALA A 98 6.04 4.86 9.29
CA ALA A 98 5.69 6.17 8.74
C ALA A 98 4.28 6.17 8.12
N SER A 99 3.88 5.06 7.50
CA SER A 99 2.52 4.88 6.95
C SER A 99 1.45 4.85 8.05
N LEU A 100 1.73 4.20 9.18
CA LEU A 100 0.87 4.27 10.37
C LEU A 100 0.74 5.72 10.86
N ALA A 101 1.88 6.42 11.00
CA ALA A 101 1.92 7.78 11.54
C ALA A 101 1.18 8.81 10.66
N VAL A 102 1.25 8.67 9.33
CA VAL A 102 0.50 9.54 8.41
C VAL A 102 -1.01 9.22 8.36
N GLY A 103 -1.40 8.08 8.94
CA GLY A 103 -2.80 7.71 9.12
C GLY A 103 -3.32 6.64 8.17
N ALA A 104 -2.47 5.88 7.46
CA ALA A 104 -2.93 4.80 6.57
C ALA A 104 -3.85 3.80 7.30
N ASP A 105 -4.89 3.34 6.61
CA ASP A 105 -5.90 2.43 7.16
C ASP A 105 -5.43 0.97 7.22
N GLY A 106 -4.28 0.67 6.62
CA GLY A 106 -3.69 -0.65 6.60
C GLY A 106 -2.35 -0.70 5.86
N LEU A 107 -1.74 -1.88 5.88
CA LEU A 107 -0.47 -2.16 5.21
C LEU A 107 -0.58 -3.45 4.40
N ILE A 108 0.15 -3.51 3.30
CA ILE A 108 0.45 -4.77 2.60
C ILE A 108 1.97 -4.99 2.63
N VAL A 109 2.40 -6.10 3.20
CA VAL A 109 3.81 -6.40 3.47
C VAL A 109 4.17 -7.75 2.87
N GLU A 110 5.29 -7.83 2.15
CA GLU A 110 5.83 -9.10 1.67
C GLU A 110 6.66 -9.79 2.74
N VAL A 111 6.41 -11.08 2.93
CA VAL A 111 7.09 -11.91 3.94
C VAL A 111 7.47 -13.23 3.29
N HIS A 112 8.68 -13.71 3.57
CA HIS A 112 9.14 -15.02 3.13
C HIS A 112 10.02 -15.65 4.23
N PRO A 113 9.90 -16.96 4.53
CA PRO A 113 10.66 -17.59 5.62
C PRO A 113 12.17 -17.54 5.41
N ILE A 114 12.63 -17.55 4.15
CA ILE A 114 14.05 -17.42 3.78
C ILE A 114 14.14 -16.49 2.57
N PRO A 115 14.06 -15.16 2.75
CA PRO A 115 13.92 -14.22 1.65
C PRO A 115 14.96 -14.36 0.52
N GLU A 116 16.18 -14.80 0.82
CA GLU A 116 17.27 -15.04 -0.15
C GLU A 116 16.96 -16.20 -1.11
N LYS A 117 16.02 -17.07 -0.74
CA LYS A 117 15.56 -18.21 -1.56
C LYS A 117 14.20 -17.94 -2.20
N ALA A 118 13.64 -16.74 -2.07
CA ALA A 118 12.35 -16.42 -2.66
C ALA A 118 12.43 -16.46 -4.19
N ALA A 119 11.43 -17.08 -4.83
CA ALA A 119 11.35 -17.16 -6.29
C ALA A 119 11.01 -15.81 -6.95
N SER A 120 10.42 -14.89 -6.20
CA SER A 120 10.08 -13.52 -6.62
C SER A 120 10.34 -12.56 -5.48
N ASP A 121 10.80 -11.36 -5.81
CA ASP A 121 10.83 -10.18 -4.92
C ASP A 121 11.54 -10.35 -3.56
N GLY A 122 12.43 -11.34 -3.42
CA GLY A 122 13.16 -11.61 -2.15
C GLY A 122 13.95 -10.42 -1.58
N ALA A 123 14.36 -9.46 -2.42
CA ALA A 123 15.07 -8.26 -2.00
C ALA A 123 14.25 -7.30 -1.12
N GLN A 124 12.91 -7.42 -1.12
CA GLN A 124 12.00 -6.56 -0.35
C GLN A 124 11.13 -7.33 0.65
N SER A 125 11.11 -8.67 0.58
CA SER A 125 10.40 -9.53 1.54
C SER A 125 11.09 -9.58 2.90
N LEU A 126 10.35 -9.34 3.98
CA LEU A 126 10.83 -9.55 5.35
C LEU A 126 10.95 -11.05 5.69
N SER A 127 11.85 -11.41 6.61
CA SER A 127 11.81 -12.71 7.29
C SER A 127 10.63 -12.79 8.26
N ASN A 128 10.34 -13.99 8.78
CA ASN A 128 9.29 -14.16 9.79
C ASN A 128 9.62 -13.39 11.08
N GLU A 129 10.89 -13.37 11.48
CA GLU A 129 11.39 -12.66 12.65
C GLU A 129 11.25 -11.14 12.46
N GLU A 130 11.74 -10.61 11.32
CA GLU A 130 11.61 -9.18 10.99
C GLU A 130 10.14 -8.74 10.93
N PHE A 131 9.26 -9.60 10.38
CA PHE A 131 7.83 -9.33 10.35
C PHE A 131 7.20 -9.34 11.75
N SER A 132 7.58 -10.29 12.62
CA SER A 132 7.11 -10.31 14.01
C SER A 132 7.51 -9.03 14.75
N GLU A 133 8.78 -8.61 14.62
CA GLU A 133 9.29 -7.37 15.21
C GLU A 133 8.54 -6.14 14.69
N LEU A 134 8.27 -6.09 13.38
CA LEU A 134 7.45 -5.01 12.80
C LEU A 134 6.04 -4.99 13.41
N MET A 135 5.38 -6.14 13.53
CA MET A 135 4.03 -6.21 14.08
C MET A 135 3.98 -5.79 15.55
N ASP A 136 4.98 -6.14 16.35
CA ASP A 136 5.06 -5.71 17.74
C ASP A 136 5.20 -4.20 17.86
N ARG A 137 6.07 -3.58 17.04
CA ARG A 137 6.22 -2.12 16.98
C ARG A 137 4.95 -1.41 16.50
N LEU A 138 4.26 -1.97 15.51
CA LEU A 138 2.99 -1.41 15.02
C LEU A 138 1.91 -1.44 16.12
N ARG A 139 1.81 -2.54 16.87
CA ARG A 139 0.85 -2.66 17.99
C ARG A 139 1.16 -1.69 19.12
N GLU A 140 2.45 -1.50 19.42
CA GLU A 140 2.90 -0.54 20.43
C GLU A 140 2.58 0.89 20.01
N LEU A 141 2.83 1.25 18.75
CA LEU A 141 2.73 2.63 18.27
C LEU A 141 1.32 3.06 17.85
N ALA A 142 0.47 2.14 17.37
CA ALA A 142 -0.84 2.49 16.82
C ALA A 142 -1.74 3.32 17.76
N PRO A 143 -1.84 3.01 19.08
CA PRO A 143 -2.65 3.80 20.01
C PRO A 143 -2.21 5.27 20.10
N HIS A 144 -0.92 5.57 19.93
CA HIS A 144 -0.40 6.94 19.96
C HIS A 144 -0.86 7.78 18.75
N PHE A 145 -1.30 7.13 17.69
CA PHE A 145 -1.90 7.75 16.50
C PHE A 145 -3.43 7.62 16.47
N GLY A 146 -4.07 7.19 17.57
CA GLY A 146 -5.51 6.99 17.63
C GLY A 146 -5.99 5.82 16.76
N ARG A 147 -5.13 4.84 16.48
CA ARG A 147 -5.41 3.68 15.63
C ARG A 147 -5.27 2.39 16.45
N THR A 148 -5.81 1.30 15.92
CA THR A 148 -5.67 -0.06 16.49
C THR A 148 -5.22 -1.03 15.41
N VAL A 149 -4.31 -1.94 15.76
CA VAL A 149 -3.95 -3.06 14.89
C VAL A 149 -4.93 -4.20 15.16
N ASN A 150 -5.59 -4.69 14.11
CA ASN A 150 -6.53 -5.80 14.23
C ASN A 150 -5.80 -7.08 14.67
N LYS A 151 -6.51 -7.94 15.42
CA LYS A 151 -5.99 -9.21 15.93
C LYS A 151 -5.80 -10.24 14.83
#